data_AF-A0A520B9R4-F1
#
_entry.id   AF-A0A520B9R4-F1
#
_cell.length_a   1.000
_cell.length_b   1.000
_cell.length_c   1.000
_cell.angle_alpha   90.00
_cell.angle_beta   90.00
_cell.angle_gamma   90.00
#
_symmetry.space_group_name_H-M   'P 1'
#
loop_
_entity.id
_entity.type
_entity.pdbx_description
1 polymer ?
#
loop_
_entity_poly.entity_id
_entity_poly.type
_entity_poly.pdbx_seq_one_letter_code
_entity_poly.pdbx_strand_id
1 'polypeptide(L)'
;MAIPFGGLVNSGLGLYKQFAGESRPTQFLDNLGRTLLRFDVVLSENFGRQAQPTSFPVEDGSTISDHIIRAPVTYDIVGLITDTPLATADSLKTDRISADPSSSPIAQEVVTTAATSLLPPAAVVAAAGAHALWQSQKNAVSRSRAAYQTLCRMQYGDPTATPAVSPTIFIVETKLETFGNMMIADLQTGRDDKSGDSLTFALKLVRIDIATSQTIPLGALSNQALAALQQSIGEKQGDAFDATKYQQGKIAGRAAGQSGVDKVGL
;
A
#
# COMPACT_ATOMS: atom_id res chain seq x y z
N MET A 1 -6.45 -22.70 28.06
CA MET A 1 -6.59 -21.23 28.01
C MET A 1 -6.24 -20.81 26.60
N ALA A 2 -7.25 -20.69 25.73
CA ALA A 2 -7.08 -20.48 24.30
C ALA A 2 -7.22 -18.99 23.98
N ILE A 3 -6.24 -18.43 23.27
CA ILE A 3 -6.23 -17.03 22.84
C ILE A 3 -6.93 -16.98 21.48
N PRO A 4 -8.04 -16.23 21.31
CA PRO A 4 -8.67 -16.13 20.01
C PRO A 4 -7.80 -15.25 19.09
N PHE A 5 -7.32 -15.84 18.00
CA PHE A 5 -6.75 -15.12 16.86
C PHE A 5 -7.89 -14.35 16.17
N GLY A 6 -8.00 -13.06 16.46
CA GLY A 6 -8.82 -12.13 15.69
C GLY A 6 -8.20 -11.92 14.32
N GLY A 7 -8.66 -12.68 13.32
CA GLY A 7 -8.33 -12.46 11.93
C GLY A 7 -8.86 -11.10 11.48
N LEU A 8 -7.95 -10.17 11.22
CA LEU A 8 -8.24 -9.01 10.37
C LEU A 8 -8.50 -9.53 8.96
N VAL A 9 -9.76 -9.84 8.68
CA VAL A 9 -10.26 -10.06 7.32
C VAL A 9 -10.05 -8.77 6.53
N ASN A 10 -9.00 -8.76 5.72
CA ASN A 10 -8.79 -7.76 4.69
C ASN A 10 -9.85 -8.00 3.60
N SER A 11 -11.06 -7.46 3.82
CA SER A 11 -12.18 -7.56 2.91
C SER A 11 -11.94 -6.64 1.72
N GLY A 12 -11.18 -7.14 0.74
CA GLY A 12 -10.84 -6.49 -0.53
C GLY A 12 -12.03 -6.16 -1.46
N LEU A 13 -13.26 -6.06 -0.92
CA LEU A 13 -14.48 -5.73 -1.63
C LEU A 13 -15.37 -4.71 -0.88
N GLY A 14 -14.87 -4.09 0.20
CA GLY A 14 -15.66 -3.23 1.10
C GLY A 14 -15.66 -1.72 0.85
N LEU A 15 -14.89 -1.18 -0.12
CA LEU A 15 -14.66 0.28 -0.19
C LEU A 15 -15.55 1.06 -1.19
N TYR A 16 -16.40 0.41 -1.98
CA TYR A 16 -17.18 1.11 -3.02
C TYR A 16 -18.60 1.54 -2.61
N LYS A 17 -19.01 1.39 -1.34
CA LYS A 17 -20.43 1.53 -0.94
C LYS A 17 -20.82 2.75 -0.09
N GLN A 18 -19.98 3.79 0.04
CA GLN A 18 -20.28 4.89 0.97
C GLN A 18 -20.03 6.32 0.46
N PHE A 19 -20.21 6.59 -0.83
CA PHE A 19 -20.19 7.97 -1.36
C PHE A 19 -21.58 8.53 -1.70
N ALA A 20 -22.62 8.08 -0.98
CA ALA A 20 -23.93 8.71 -1.06
C ALA A 20 -23.92 10.08 -0.32
N GLY A 21 -23.37 11.11 -0.97
CA GLY A 21 -23.71 12.51 -0.68
C GLY A 21 -22.72 13.35 0.12
N GLU A 22 -21.76 12.77 0.85
CA GLU A 22 -20.76 13.56 1.58
C GLU A 22 -19.50 13.79 0.72
N SER A 23 -19.34 15.00 0.20
CA SER A 23 -18.12 15.44 -0.47
C SER A 23 -16.98 15.52 0.54
N ARG A 24 -16.26 14.42 0.75
CA ARG A 24 -15.04 14.42 1.55
C ARG A 24 -13.94 15.26 0.88
N PRO A 25 -13.17 16.04 1.65
CA PRO A 25 -12.03 16.77 1.12
C PRO A 25 -10.95 15.77 0.67
N THR A 26 -10.23 16.09 -0.40
CA THR A 26 -9.06 15.30 -0.80
C THR A 26 -8.00 15.40 0.31
N GLN A 27 -7.52 14.27 0.80
CA GLN A 27 -6.58 14.20 1.90
C GLN A 27 -5.69 12.96 1.82
N PHE A 28 -4.52 13.05 2.43
CA PHE A 28 -3.61 11.93 2.61
C PHE A 28 -3.76 11.39 4.02
N LEU A 29 -3.88 10.08 4.13
CA LEU A 29 -3.96 9.35 5.38
C LEU A 29 -2.78 8.39 5.50
N ASP A 30 -2.32 8.12 6.72
CA ASP A 30 -1.37 7.03 6.94
C ASP A 30 -2.05 5.66 6.84
N ASN A 31 -1.27 4.59 7.00
CA ASN A 31 -1.78 3.22 6.97
C ASN A 31 -2.70 2.86 8.16
N LEU A 32 -2.82 3.75 9.15
CA LEU A 32 -3.75 3.64 10.27
C LEU A 32 -5.02 4.49 10.07
N GLY A 33 -5.14 5.19 8.93
CA GLY A 33 -6.27 6.07 8.63
C GLY A 33 -6.19 7.45 9.29
N ARG A 34 -5.06 7.84 9.87
CA ARG A 34 -4.86 9.18 10.46
C ARG A 34 -4.52 10.18 9.37
N THR A 35 -5.12 11.37 9.40
CA THR A 35 -4.85 12.44 8.43
C THR A 35 -3.41 12.93 8.56
N LEU A 36 -2.63 12.75 7.49
CA LEU A 36 -1.29 13.30 7.32
C LEU A 36 -1.34 14.72 6.74
N LEU A 37 -2.18 14.91 5.72
CA LEU A 37 -2.28 16.17 5.00
C LEU A 37 -3.67 16.34 4.44
N ARG A 38 -4.24 17.54 4.57
CA ARG A 38 -5.54 17.90 4.00
C ARG A 38 -5.39 19.08 3.06
N PHE A 39 -5.91 18.95 1.85
CA PHE A 39 -5.92 20.00 0.85
C PHE A 39 -7.11 20.94 1.05
N ASP A 40 -6.90 22.23 0.79
CA ASP A 40 -8.01 23.19 0.78
C ASP A 40 -8.75 23.12 -0.55
N VAL A 41 -7.99 23.18 -1.64
CA VAL A 41 -8.51 23.15 -2.99
C VAL A 41 -7.64 22.22 -3.82
N VAL A 42 -8.33 21.41 -4.62
CA VAL A 42 -7.71 20.67 -5.70
C VAL A 42 -8.14 21.30 -7.01
N LEU A 43 -7.16 21.76 -7.78
CA LEU A 43 -7.35 22.49 -9.04
C LEU A 43 -7.48 21.52 -10.22
N SER A 44 -6.72 20.43 -10.20
CA SER A 44 -6.75 19.39 -11.22
C SER A 44 -6.45 18.03 -10.60
N GLU A 45 -7.23 17.02 -10.98
CA GLU A 45 -7.03 15.62 -10.61
C GLU A 45 -7.08 14.79 -11.89
N ASN A 46 -6.08 13.92 -12.09
CA ASN A 46 -6.05 12.97 -13.20
C ASN A 46 -5.58 11.60 -12.68
N PHE A 47 -6.28 10.54 -13.05
CA PHE A 47 -5.91 9.17 -12.65
C PHE A 47 -5.70 8.31 -13.89
N GLY A 48 -4.64 7.50 -13.86
CA GLY A 48 -4.25 6.61 -14.94
C GLY A 48 -4.27 5.15 -14.50
N ARG A 49 -4.91 4.29 -15.29
CA ARG A 49 -4.78 2.83 -15.18
C ARG A 49 -4.39 2.30 -16.55
N GLN A 50 -3.32 1.52 -16.61
CA GLN A 50 -2.86 0.91 -17.86
C GLN A 50 -2.70 -0.59 -17.67
N ALA A 51 -2.94 -1.34 -18.74
CA ALA A 51 -2.78 -2.77 -18.78
C ALA A 51 -2.28 -3.16 -20.17
N GLN A 52 -1.23 -3.96 -20.21
CA GLN A 52 -0.62 -4.44 -21.44
C GLN A 52 -0.93 -5.93 -21.61
N PRO A 53 -1.72 -6.33 -22.62
CA PRO A 53 -1.89 -7.73 -22.95
C PRO A 53 -0.57 -8.29 -23.50
N THR A 54 -0.18 -9.48 -23.04
CA THR A 54 0.92 -10.23 -23.67
C THR A 54 0.42 -10.85 -24.96
N SER A 55 1.32 -11.01 -25.92
CA SER A 55 0.99 -11.54 -27.25
C SER A 55 1.98 -12.63 -27.59
N PHE A 56 1.47 -13.82 -27.88
CA PHE A 56 2.27 -14.96 -28.31
C PHE A 56 1.79 -15.38 -29.70
N PRO A 57 2.65 -15.28 -30.73
CA PRO A 57 2.30 -15.80 -32.05
C PRO A 57 2.20 -17.33 -31.99
N VAL A 58 1.25 -17.89 -32.73
CA VAL A 58 1.10 -19.33 -32.93
C VAL A 58 1.54 -19.73 -34.35
N GLU A 59 1.70 -21.03 -34.58
CA GLU A 59 2.31 -21.60 -35.80
C GLU A 59 1.58 -21.24 -37.10
N ASP A 60 0.28 -20.94 -37.04
CA ASP A 60 -0.52 -20.48 -38.18
C ASP A 60 -0.37 -18.97 -38.46
N GLY A 61 0.45 -18.26 -37.68
CA GLY A 61 0.67 -16.82 -37.75
C GLY A 61 -0.37 -15.97 -37.01
N SER A 62 -1.42 -16.58 -36.45
CA SER A 62 -2.33 -15.86 -35.54
C SER A 62 -1.64 -15.56 -34.21
N THR A 63 -2.18 -14.62 -33.44
CA THR A 63 -1.60 -14.20 -32.16
C THR A 63 -2.62 -14.44 -31.05
N ILE A 64 -2.20 -15.12 -29.99
CA ILE A 64 -3.02 -15.38 -28.81
C ILE A 64 -2.50 -14.54 -27.64
N SER A 65 -3.42 -13.89 -26.95
CA SER A 65 -3.16 -13.16 -25.71
C SER A 65 -3.79 -13.90 -24.55
N ASP A 66 -2.96 -14.47 -23.67
CA ASP A 66 -3.43 -15.21 -22.48
C ASP A 66 -3.15 -14.47 -21.17
N HIS A 67 -2.24 -13.49 -21.16
CA HIS A 67 -1.88 -12.76 -19.95
C HIS A 67 -2.04 -11.25 -20.12
N ILE A 68 -2.31 -10.56 -19.02
CA ILE A 68 -2.37 -9.11 -18.97
C ILE A 68 -1.47 -8.64 -17.84
N ILE A 69 -0.45 -7.86 -18.20
CA ILE A 69 0.43 -7.19 -17.25
C ILE A 69 -0.23 -5.85 -16.90
N ARG A 70 -0.67 -5.69 -15.67
CA ARG A 70 -1.23 -4.42 -15.18
C ARG A 70 -0.10 -3.49 -14.78
N ALA A 71 -0.11 -2.27 -15.31
CA ALA A 71 0.80 -1.24 -14.86
C ALA A 71 0.31 -0.68 -13.51
N PRO A 72 1.22 -0.14 -12.67
CA PRO A 72 0.84 0.60 -11.48
C PRO A 72 -0.13 1.74 -11.78
N VAL A 73 -1.04 2.00 -10.85
CA VAL A 73 -1.96 3.14 -10.95
C VAL A 73 -1.17 4.42 -10.72
N THR A 74 -1.37 5.41 -11.58
CA THR A 74 -0.81 6.75 -11.44
C THR A 74 -1.89 7.74 -11.07
N TYR A 75 -1.56 8.72 -10.24
CA TYR A 75 -2.47 9.78 -9.83
C TYR A 75 -1.74 11.12 -9.80
N ASP A 76 -2.13 12.02 -10.70
CA ASP A 76 -1.57 13.36 -10.81
C ASP A 76 -2.54 14.36 -10.18
N ILE A 77 -2.04 15.19 -9.28
CA ILE A 77 -2.85 16.17 -8.56
C ILE A 77 -2.14 17.53 -8.51
N VAL A 78 -2.87 18.59 -8.84
CA VAL A 78 -2.45 19.97 -8.67
C VAL A 78 -3.38 20.62 -7.66
N GLY A 79 -2.81 21.19 -6.60
CA GLY A 79 -3.61 21.72 -5.50
C GLY A 79 -2.97 22.93 -4.82
N LEU A 80 -3.74 23.47 -3.88
CA LEU A 80 -3.40 24.64 -3.07
C LEU A 80 -3.64 24.33 -1.59
N ILE A 81 -2.68 24.70 -0.75
CA ILE A 81 -2.82 24.73 0.71
C ILE A 81 -2.54 26.15 1.19
N THR A 82 -3.51 26.80 1.80
CA THR A 82 -3.41 28.16 2.33
C THR A 82 -3.14 28.16 3.84
N ASP A 83 -2.52 29.23 4.34
CA ASP A 83 -2.30 29.41 5.78
C ASP A 83 -3.61 29.65 6.53
N THR A 84 -4.56 30.30 5.88
CA THR A 84 -5.95 30.45 6.31
C THR A 84 -6.80 29.46 5.50
N PRO A 85 -7.19 28.30 6.06
CA PRO A 85 -7.98 27.31 5.33
C PRO A 85 -9.19 27.98 4.69
N LEU A 86 -9.36 27.78 3.38
CA LEU A 86 -10.54 28.28 2.69
C LEU A 86 -11.75 27.59 3.31
N ALA A 87 -12.59 28.37 3.99
CA ALA A 87 -13.82 27.91 4.61
C ALA A 87 -14.62 27.11 3.57
N THR A 88 -14.61 25.78 3.68
CA THR A 88 -15.50 24.92 2.89
C THR A 88 -16.93 25.35 3.21
N ALA A 89 -17.77 25.53 2.19
CA ALA A 89 -19.11 26.11 2.28
C ALA A 89 -20.02 25.54 3.39
N ASP A 90 -19.70 24.38 3.98
CA ASP A 90 -20.32 23.86 5.19
C ASP A 90 -20.17 24.77 6.41
N SER A 91 -19.00 25.38 6.60
CA SER A 91 -18.78 26.33 7.70
C SER A 91 -19.60 27.62 7.57
N LEU A 92 -20.01 27.98 6.34
CA LEU A 92 -20.91 29.11 6.09
C LEU A 92 -22.39 28.74 6.20
N LYS A 93 -22.74 27.45 6.18
CA LYS A 93 -24.13 26.98 6.34
C LYS A 93 -24.53 26.88 7.81
N THR A 94 -23.61 26.55 8.70
CA THR A 94 -23.90 26.49 10.14
C THR A 94 -24.12 27.88 10.75
N ASP A 95 -23.41 28.91 10.27
CA ASP A 95 -23.56 30.29 10.77
C ASP A 95 -24.80 31.03 10.23
N ARG A 96 -25.45 30.53 9.18
CA ARG A 96 -26.59 31.21 8.53
C ARG A 96 -27.97 30.64 8.85
N ILE A 97 -28.07 29.53 9.59
CA ILE A 97 -29.36 28.88 9.93
C ILE A 97 -29.80 29.16 11.38
N SER A 98 -28.95 29.72 12.24
CA SER A 98 -29.41 30.39 13.47
C SER A 98 -29.76 31.84 13.16
N ALA A 99 -30.78 32.04 12.33
CA ALA A 99 -31.50 33.30 12.21
C ALA A 99 -32.39 33.50 13.45
N ASP A 100 -31.75 33.54 14.62
CA ASP A 100 -32.29 34.27 15.76
C ASP A 100 -31.76 35.71 15.65
N PRO A 101 -32.59 36.70 15.29
CA PRO A 101 -32.16 38.09 15.18
C PRO A 101 -31.72 38.72 16.52
N SER A 102 -31.72 37.97 17.63
CA SER A 102 -31.26 38.43 18.94
C SER A 102 -29.86 37.96 19.35
N SER A 103 -29.22 37.05 18.60
CA SER A 103 -27.85 36.61 18.88
C SER A 103 -26.89 37.02 17.77
N SER A 104 -26.69 38.34 17.62
CA SER A 104 -25.53 38.88 16.93
C SER A 104 -24.25 38.30 17.55
N PRO A 105 -23.32 37.71 16.79
CA PRO A 105 -21.98 37.45 17.30
C PRO A 105 -21.24 38.80 17.36
N ILE A 106 -21.54 39.57 18.40
CA ILE A 106 -20.59 40.54 18.94
C ILE A 106 -19.50 39.70 19.63
N ALA A 107 -18.66 39.07 18.81
CA ALA A 107 -17.36 38.55 19.22
C ALA A 107 -16.25 39.49 18.75
N GLN A 108 -16.57 40.79 18.72
CA GLN A 108 -15.62 41.89 18.78
C GLN A 108 -15.82 42.62 20.11
N GLU A 109 -15.63 41.92 21.22
CA GLU A 109 -15.51 42.54 22.53
C GLU A 109 -14.66 41.62 23.41
N VAL A 110 -13.72 42.19 24.17
CA VAL A 110 -12.55 41.53 24.80
C VAL A 110 -11.44 41.33 23.75
N VAL A 111 -10.60 42.31 23.36
CA VAL A 111 -9.73 43.15 24.19
C VAL A 111 -9.34 44.40 23.38
N THR A 112 -10.17 45.44 23.38
CA THR A 112 -9.82 46.77 22.85
C THR A 112 -10.32 47.88 23.77
N THR A 113 -10.21 47.75 25.10
CA THR A 113 -10.34 48.93 25.98
C THR A 113 -9.59 48.74 27.30
N ALA A 114 -8.33 49.15 27.31
CA ALA A 114 -7.73 49.88 28.42
C ALA A 114 -6.70 50.81 27.75
N ALA A 115 -7.18 51.90 27.16
CA ALA A 115 -7.10 53.20 27.83
C ALA A 115 -5.64 53.53 28.18
N THR A 116 -4.94 54.00 27.16
CA THR A 116 -3.70 54.77 27.24
C THR A 116 -3.97 56.11 27.94
N SER A 117 -4.34 56.10 29.22
CA SER A 117 -4.24 57.27 30.09
C SER A 117 -4.57 56.87 31.52
N LEU A 118 -3.54 56.89 32.36
CA LEU A 118 -3.57 56.70 33.82
C LEU A 118 -3.70 55.23 34.22
N LEU A 119 -2.68 54.64 34.89
CA LEU A 119 -2.74 53.61 35.96
C LEU A 119 -1.36 52.89 36.17
N PRO A 120 -1.11 52.24 37.35
CA PRO A 120 0.17 52.01 38.05
C PRO A 120 1.02 50.82 37.53
N PRO A 121 2.18 50.45 38.16
CA PRO A 121 3.15 49.47 37.63
C PRO A 121 2.66 48.04 37.29
N ALA A 122 1.40 47.69 37.58
CA ALA A 122 0.79 46.42 37.13
C ALA A 122 0.48 46.38 35.62
N ALA A 123 0.44 47.53 34.94
CA ALA A 123 0.13 47.63 33.50
C ALA A 123 1.25 47.10 32.57
N VAL A 124 2.49 46.97 33.08
CA VAL A 124 3.64 46.46 32.30
C VAL A 124 3.49 44.96 32.00
N VAL A 125 2.78 44.20 32.85
CA VAL A 125 2.64 42.74 32.72
C VAL A 125 1.65 42.35 31.62
N ALA A 126 0.59 43.12 31.41
CA ALA A 126 -0.41 42.84 30.38
C ALA A 126 0.12 43.08 28.95
N ALA A 127 0.93 44.13 28.75
CA ALA A 127 1.56 44.42 27.46
C ALA A 127 2.60 43.34 27.08
N ALA A 128 3.36 42.83 28.05
CA ALA A 128 4.29 41.72 27.83
C ALA A 128 3.55 40.42 27.43
N GLY A 129 2.39 40.14 28.05
CA GLY A 129 1.55 39.00 27.70
C GLY A 129 0.99 39.06 26.28
N ALA A 130 0.45 40.22 25.87
CA ALA A 130 -0.06 40.43 24.51
C ALA A 130 1.06 40.32 23.46
N HIS A 131 2.23 40.87 23.74
CA HIS A 131 3.38 40.79 22.84
C HIS A 131 3.93 39.36 22.74
N ALA A 132 3.97 38.59 23.83
CA ALA A 132 4.37 37.19 23.82
C ALA A 132 3.40 36.30 23.03
N LEU A 133 2.08 36.54 23.14
CA LEU A 133 1.07 35.84 22.35
C LEU A 133 1.16 36.19 20.85
N TRP A 134 1.39 37.45 20.51
CA TRP A 134 1.60 37.89 19.13
C TRP A 134 2.91 37.34 18.54
N GLN A 135 3.99 37.30 19.31
CA GLN A 135 5.25 36.67 18.91
C GLN A 135 5.10 35.15 18.75
N SER A 136 4.34 34.49 19.64
CA SER A 136 4.00 33.07 19.52
C SER A 136 3.19 32.78 18.25
N GLN A 137 2.24 33.64 17.87
CA GLN A 137 1.51 33.52 16.61
C GLN A 137 2.40 33.79 15.38
N LYS A 138 3.30 34.78 15.46
CA LYS A 138 4.27 35.04 14.36
C LYS A 138 5.29 33.92 14.18
N ASN A 139 5.63 33.23 15.25
CA ASN A 139 6.56 32.09 15.24
C ASN A 139 5.86 30.75 14.99
N ALA A 140 4.52 30.72 14.92
CA ALA A 140 3.79 29.52 14.54
C ALA A 140 4.17 29.16 13.10
N VAL A 141 4.68 27.94 12.90
CA VAL A 141 5.00 27.44 11.57
C VAL A 141 3.76 27.57 10.71
N SER A 142 3.85 28.36 9.63
CA SER A 142 2.73 28.56 8.74
C SER A 142 2.23 27.22 8.20
N ARG A 143 0.91 27.03 8.10
CA ARG A 143 0.32 25.74 7.71
C ARG A 143 0.85 25.26 6.36
N SER A 144 1.03 26.18 5.41
CA SER A 144 1.66 25.95 4.10
C SER A 144 3.09 25.44 4.22
N ARG A 145 3.89 25.95 5.18
CA ARG A 145 5.25 25.48 5.44
C ARG A 145 5.25 24.11 6.10
N ALA A 146 4.36 23.88 7.06
CA ALA A 146 4.19 22.56 7.68
C ALA A 146 3.76 21.52 6.63
N ALA A 147 2.82 21.87 5.75
CA ALA A 147 2.39 21.04 4.63
C ALA A 147 3.53 20.69 3.67
N TYR A 148 4.34 21.68 3.29
CA TYR A 148 5.53 21.46 2.45
C TYR A 148 6.50 20.47 3.11
N GLN A 149 6.83 20.69 4.39
CA GLN A 149 7.70 19.78 5.13
C GLN A 149 7.13 18.36 5.22
N THR A 150 5.82 18.22 5.42
CA THR A 150 5.13 16.93 5.40
C THR A 150 5.25 16.26 4.03
N LEU A 151 5.01 16.98 2.93
CA LEU A 151 5.16 16.44 1.58
C LEU A 151 6.60 15.97 1.29
N CYS A 152 7.60 16.79 1.65
CA CYS A 152 9.01 16.40 1.51
C CYS A 152 9.34 15.16 2.34
N ARG A 153 8.85 15.09 3.59
CA ARG A 153 9.05 13.91 4.45
C ARG A 153 8.36 12.66 3.91
N MET A 154 7.19 12.81 3.30
CA MET A 154 6.49 11.69 2.67
C MET A 154 7.24 11.17 1.44
N GLN A 155 7.86 12.06 0.66
CA GLN A 155 8.61 11.70 -0.55
C GLN A 155 9.99 11.13 -0.24
N TYR A 156 10.76 11.78 0.64
CA TYR A 156 12.17 11.48 0.87
C TYR A 156 12.46 10.82 2.23
N GLY A 157 11.47 10.74 3.11
CA GLY A 157 11.69 10.38 4.51
C GLY A 157 12.23 11.55 5.34
N ASP A 158 12.65 11.25 6.57
CA ASP A 158 13.36 12.21 7.44
C ASP A 158 14.76 11.67 7.73
N PRO A 159 15.79 12.14 6.99
CA PRO A 159 17.16 11.71 7.21
C PRO A 159 17.78 12.30 8.49
N THR A 160 17.15 13.32 9.08
CA THR A 160 17.63 13.98 10.30
C THR A 160 17.07 13.35 11.57
N ALA A 161 16.01 12.53 11.44
CA ALA A 161 15.48 11.75 12.54
C ALA A 161 16.49 10.67 12.97
N THR A 162 16.51 10.36 14.26
CA THR A 162 17.31 9.27 14.83
C THR A 162 16.37 8.26 15.48
N PRO A 163 16.13 7.08 14.87
CA PRO A 163 16.71 6.59 13.62
C PRO A 163 16.15 7.28 12.37
N ALA A 164 16.90 7.22 11.26
CA ALA A 164 16.48 7.78 9.98
C ALA A 164 15.16 7.14 9.53
N VAL A 165 14.19 7.98 9.14
CA VAL A 165 12.86 7.53 8.73
C VAL A 165 12.83 7.41 7.22
N SER A 166 12.52 6.22 6.70
CA SER A 166 12.35 5.99 5.26
C SER A 166 11.01 6.57 4.76
N PRO A 167 10.91 6.91 3.45
CA PRO A 167 9.63 7.28 2.87
C PRO A 167 8.62 6.14 3.05
N THR A 168 7.38 6.51 3.40
CA THR A 168 6.33 5.56 3.76
C THR A 168 5.20 5.67 2.75
N ILE A 169 4.63 4.52 2.36
CA ILE A 169 3.40 4.48 1.55
C ILE A 169 2.21 4.97 2.38
N PHE A 170 1.25 5.59 1.72
CA PHE A 170 0.08 6.19 2.37
C PHE A 170 -1.18 5.99 1.53
N ILE A 171 -2.32 6.38 2.10
CA ILE A 171 -3.63 6.31 1.46
C ILE A 171 -4.00 7.70 0.96
N VAL A 172 -4.48 7.79 -0.28
CA VAL A 172 -5.01 9.01 -0.88
C VAL A 172 -6.52 8.89 -0.94
N GLU A 173 -7.22 9.68 -0.14
CA GLU A 173 -8.67 9.85 -0.28
C GLU A 173 -8.94 11.01 -1.21
N THR A 174 -9.70 10.76 -2.28
CA THR A 174 -10.20 11.78 -3.20
C THR A 174 -11.72 11.85 -3.13
N LYS A 175 -12.32 12.76 -3.90
CA LYS A 175 -13.78 12.81 -4.05
C LYS A 175 -14.35 11.60 -4.81
N LEU A 176 -13.54 10.96 -5.65
CA LEU A 176 -13.99 9.91 -6.57
C LEU A 176 -13.66 8.50 -6.08
N GLU A 177 -12.45 8.34 -5.55
CA GLU A 177 -11.92 7.04 -5.14
C GLU A 177 -10.86 7.17 -4.04
N THR A 178 -10.70 6.12 -3.25
CA THR A 178 -9.61 5.97 -2.29
C THR A 178 -8.52 5.07 -2.86
N PHE A 179 -7.30 5.57 -2.93
CA PHE A 179 -6.13 4.83 -3.41
C PHE A 179 -5.22 4.44 -2.24
N GLY A 180 -5.06 3.14 -2.00
CA GLY A 180 -4.11 2.62 -1.03
C GLY A 180 -2.70 2.45 -1.62
N ASN A 181 -1.70 2.32 -0.74
CA ASN A 181 -0.30 2.04 -1.09
C ASN A 181 0.30 3.05 -2.09
N MET A 182 -0.08 4.32 -1.97
CA MET A 182 0.44 5.37 -2.83
C MET A 182 1.76 5.90 -2.29
N MET A 183 2.64 6.30 -3.20
CA MET A 183 3.90 6.98 -2.91
C MET A 183 4.06 8.19 -3.83
N ILE A 184 4.70 9.24 -3.32
CA ILE A 184 5.06 10.42 -4.13
C ILE A 184 6.23 10.04 -5.04
N ALA A 185 5.99 10.03 -6.35
CA ALA A 185 7.02 9.83 -7.36
C ALA A 185 7.66 11.17 -7.75
N ASP A 186 6.86 12.21 -7.88
CA ASP A 186 7.33 13.57 -8.20
C ASP A 186 6.55 14.60 -7.38
N LEU A 187 7.26 15.64 -6.93
CA LEU A 187 6.71 16.77 -6.19
C LEU A 187 7.34 18.04 -6.75
N GLN A 188 6.50 18.88 -7.32
CA GLN A 188 6.86 20.20 -7.78
C GLN A 188 6.11 21.22 -6.94
N THR A 189 6.83 22.21 -6.45
CA THR A 189 6.23 23.31 -5.69
C THR A 189 6.57 24.62 -6.37
N GLY A 190 5.57 25.48 -6.51
CA GLY A 190 5.75 26.83 -7.07
C GLY A 190 6.21 27.84 -6.03
N ARG A 191 6.74 27.39 -4.87
CA ARG A 191 6.99 28.27 -3.74
C ARG A 191 8.40 28.83 -3.79
N ASP A 192 8.48 30.16 -3.76
CA ASP A 192 9.67 30.90 -3.39
C ASP A 192 9.69 31.08 -1.86
N ASP A 193 10.85 30.91 -1.23
CA ASP A 193 11.01 30.90 0.24
C ASP A 193 10.60 32.21 0.93
N LYS A 194 10.43 33.27 0.14
CA LYS A 194 10.05 34.63 0.56
C LYS A 194 8.61 35.01 0.23
N SER A 195 7.91 34.21 -0.58
CA SER A 195 6.62 34.59 -1.16
C SER A 195 5.60 33.48 -0.96
N GLY A 196 4.72 33.64 0.03
CA GLY A 196 3.37 33.12 -0.07
C GLY A 196 2.82 32.56 1.21
N ASP A 197 1.67 33.13 1.61
CA ASP A 197 0.73 32.58 2.61
C ASP A 197 0.01 31.31 2.10
N SER A 198 0.52 30.72 1.02
CA SER A 198 -0.04 29.53 0.38
C SER A 198 1.05 28.70 -0.31
N LEU A 199 0.77 27.41 -0.46
CA LEU A 199 1.59 26.42 -1.14
C LEU A 199 0.81 25.89 -2.33
N THR A 200 1.24 26.27 -3.55
CA THR A 200 0.80 25.61 -4.77
C THR A 200 1.74 24.44 -5.06
N PHE A 201 1.19 23.28 -5.35
CA PHE A 201 1.95 22.07 -5.63
C PHE A 201 1.37 21.30 -6.81
N ALA A 202 2.24 20.56 -7.49
CA ALA A 202 1.88 19.50 -8.41
C ALA A 202 2.56 18.21 -7.94
N LEU A 203 1.78 17.15 -7.78
CA LEU A 203 2.23 15.84 -7.31
C LEU A 203 1.93 14.80 -8.37
N LYS A 204 2.90 13.91 -8.59
CA LYS A 204 2.67 12.63 -9.26
C LYS A 204 2.81 11.52 -8.25
N LEU A 205 1.74 10.74 -8.11
CA LEU A 205 1.64 9.65 -7.17
C LEU A 205 1.59 8.34 -7.95
N VAL A 206 2.28 7.32 -7.45
CA VAL A 206 2.29 5.99 -8.05
C VAL A 206 1.93 4.98 -6.97
N ARG A 207 1.07 4.02 -7.32
CA ARG A 207 0.74 2.90 -6.45
C ARG A 207 1.89 1.90 -6.41
N ILE A 208 2.32 1.52 -5.22
CA ILE A 208 3.27 0.44 -5.03
C ILE A 208 2.51 -0.87 -4.89
N ASP A 209 2.66 -1.75 -5.88
CA ASP A 209 2.09 -3.09 -5.84
C ASP A 209 3.04 -4.01 -5.05
N ILE A 210 2.60 -4.46 -3.88
CA ILE A 210 3.39 -5.33 -3.00
C ILE A 210 3.09 -6.79 -3.35
N ALA A 211 4.11 -7.50 -3.83
CA ALA A 211 4.02 -8.94 -4.07
C ALA A 211 4.44 -9.72 -2.81
N THR A 212 3.62 -10.68 -2.40
CA THR A 212 3.95 -11.62 -1.32
C THR A 212 4.37 -12.95 -1.92
N SER A 213 5.59 -13.41 -1.63
CA SER A 213 6.00 -14.77 -1.97
C SER A 213 5.37 -15.77 -1.00
N GLN A 214 4.82 -16.86 -1.54
CA GLN A 214 4.41 -18.01 -0.73
C GLN A 214 5.40 -19.16 -0.95
N THR A 215 6.02 -19.64 0.12
CA THR A 215 6.85 -20.84 0.07
C THR A 215 5.95 -22.04 0.32
N ILE A 216 5.70 -22.82 -0.73
CA ILE A 216 4.98 -24.09 -0.60
C ILE A 216 6.01 -25.19 -0.36
N PRO A 217 5.98 -25.90 0.78
CA PRO A 217 6.87 -27.03 1.00
C PRO A 217 6.56 -28.13 0.00
N LEU A 218 7.58 -28.61 -0.74
CA LEU A 218 7.42 -29.60 -1.81
C LEU A 218 6.77 -30.92 -1.35
N GLY A 219 6.92 -31.29 -0.08
CA GLY A 219 6.25 -32.46 0.49
C GLY A 219 4.72 -32.37 0.49
N ALA A 220 4.16 -31.15 0.57
CA ALA A 220 2.71 -30.90 0.49
C ALA A 220 2.15 -31.01 -0.93
N LEU A 221 3.01 -30.97 -1.95
CA LEU A 221 2.66 -31.22 -3.35
C LEU A 221 2.80 -32.70 -3.72
N SER A 222 3.25 -33.56 -2.80
CA SER A 222 3.22 -35.01 -3.01
C SER A 222 1.76 -35.47 -3.01
N ASN A 223 1.21 -35.61 -4.20
CA ASN A 223 -0.14 -36.10 -4.39
C ASN A 223 -0.11 -37.58 -4.01
N GLN A 224 -0.50 -37.93 -2.78
CA GLN A 224 -0.46 -39.31 -2.28
C GLN A 224 -1.22 -40.28 -3.20
N ALA A 225 -2.21 -39.78 -3.95
CA ALA A 225 -2.93 -40.51 -4.99
C ALA A 225 -2.05 -40.93 -6.18
N LEU A 226 -1.11 -40.09 -6.63
CA LEU A 226 -0.14 -40.42 -7.69
C LEU A 226 0.94 -41.40 -7.18
N ALA A 227 1.35 -41.26 -5.91
CA ALA A 227 2.29 -42.20 -5.27
C ALA A 227 1.69 -43.60 -5.09
N ALA A 228 0.39 -43.69 -4.74
CA ALA A 228 -0.33 -44.96 -4.65
C ALA A 228 -0.52 -45.63 -6.04
N LEU A 229 -0.71 -44.84 -7.10
CA LEU A 229 -0.82 -45.37 -8.46
C LEU A 229 0.48 -46.01 -8.95
N GLN A 230 1.65 -45.44 -8.60
CA GLN A 230 2.96 -46.00 -8.95
C GLN A 230 3.28 -47.32 -8.24
N GLN A 231 2.74 -47.58 -7.04
CA GLN A 231 2.90 -48.88 -6.37
C GLN A 231 2.17 -50.02 -7.11
N SER A 232 1.03 -49.74 -7.74
CA SER A 232 0.24 -50.77 -8.44
C SER A 232 0.82 -51.21 -9.80
N ILE A 233 1.77 -50.46 -10.36
CA ILE A 233 2.40 -50.77 -11.66
C ILE A 233 3.67 -51.62 -11.49
N GLY A 234 4.25 -51.66 -10.27
CA GLY A 234 5.46 -52.40 -9.94
C GLY A 234 5.25 -53.79 -9.32
N GLU A 235 4.09 -54.05 -8.68
CA GLU A 235 3.73 -55.39 -8.20
C GLU A 235 3.15 -56.26 -9.33
N LYS A 236 3.93 -56.46 -10.39
CA LYS A 236 3.76 -57.70 -11.15
C LYS A 236 4.31 -58.81 -10.26
N GLN A 237 3.37 -59.54 -9.65
CA GLN A 237 3.51 -60.92 -9.17
C GLN A 237 4.76 -61.57 -9.76
N GLY A 238 5.85 -61.51 -9.00
CA GLY A 238 6.84 -62.56 -9.07
C GLY A 238 6.16 -63.78 -8.51
N ASP A 239 5.48 -64.54 -9.38
CA ASP A 239 5.19 -65.94 -9.08
C ASP A 239 6.50 -66.54 -8.58
N ALA A 240 6.47 -67.01 -7.34
CA ALA A 240 7.63 -67.57 -6.67
C ALA A 240 8.31 -68.56 -7.63
N PHE A 241 9.54 -68.24 -8.02
CA PHE A 241 10.37 -69.14 -8.80
C PHE A 241 10.70 -70.35 -7.92
N ASP A 242 9.85 -71.37 -8.00
CA ASP A 242 10.01 -72.63 -7.28
C ASP A 242 11.19 -73.40 -7.88
N ALA A 243 12.38 -73.10 -7.36
CA ALA A 243 13.65 -73.67 -7.79
C ALA A 243 13.73 -75.21 -7.62
N THR A 244 12.79 -75.83 -6.92
CA THR A 244 12.78 -77.29 -6.71
C THR A 244 12.36 -78.08 -7.95
N LYS A 245 11.62 -77.48 -8.89
CA LYS A 245 11.17 -78.18 -10.12
C LYS A 245 12.23 -78.32 -11.20
N TYR A 246 13.33 -77.58 -11.14
CA TYR A 246 14.38 -77.62 -12.18
C TYR A 246 15.46 -78.68 -11.97
N GLN A 247 15.56 -79.27 -10.78
CA GLN A 247 16.62 -80.25 -10.46
C GLN A 247 16.21 -81.72 -10.73
N GLN A 248 14.93 -82.03 -10.94
CA GLN A 248 14.48 -83.40 -11.22
C GLN A 248 14.56 -83.80 -12.70
N GLY A 249 14.75 -82.86 -13.63
CA GLY A 249 14.82 -83.14 -15.06
C GLY A 249 16.20 -83.47 -15.63
N LYS A 250 17.29 -83.30 -14.87
CA LYS A 250 18.66 -83.29 -15.42
C LYS A 250 19.52 -84.53 -15.15
N ILE A 251 19.00 -85.54 -14.44
CA ILE A 251 19.76 -86.75 -14.08
C ILE A 251 19.45 -87.95 -15.00
N ALA A 252 18.38 -87.91 -15.81
CA ALA A 252 17.97 -89.07 -16.62
C ALA A 252 18.65 -89.21 -18.01
N GLY A 253 19.57 -88.32 -18.41
CA GLY A 253 20.01 -88.21 -19.81
C GLY A 253 21.48 -88.51 -20.14
N ARG A 254 22.34 -88.90 -19.18
CA ARG A 254 23.79 -89.09 -19.44
C ARG A 254 24.28 -90.47 -19.00
N ALA A 255 23.79 -91.51 -19.66
CA ALA A 255 24.33 -92.86 -19.58
C ALA A 255 24.36 -93.50 -20.97
N ALA A 256 24.97 -92.84 -21.96
CA ALA A 256 25.37 -93.50 -23.20
C ALA A 256 26.37 -92.61 -23.95
N GLY A 257 27.57 -93.14 -24.17
CA GLY A 257 28.40 -92.73 -25.32
C GLY A 257 29.80 -92.24 -24.98
N GLN A 258 30.76 -92.96 -25.55
CA GLN A 258 32.16 -92.58 -25.84
C GLN A 258 33.10 -92.66 -24.63
N SER A 259 33.85 -93.74 -24.37
CA SER A 259 34.52 -94.71 -25.24
C SER A 259 35.28 -94.08 -26.41
N GLY A 260 36.58 -93.93 -26.20
CA GLY A 260 37.54 -94.17 -27.26
C GLY A 260 38.49 -93.03 -27.60
N VAL A 261 39.74 -93.47 -27.75
CA VAL A 261 40.77 -92.92 -28.63
C VAL A 261 41.62 -91.83 -27.97
N ASP A 262 42.71 -92.21 -27.32
CA ASP A 262 44.03 -92.60 -27.88
C ASP A 262 44.87 -91.39 -28.32
N LYS A 263 45.99 -91.28 -27.58
CA LYS A 263 47.37 -91.19 -28.06
C LYS A 263 47.91 -89.94 -28.77
N VAL A 264 49.22 -89.85 -28.55
CA VAL A 264 50.28 -89.14 -29.27
C VAL A 264 50.33 -87.65 -28.94
N GLY A 265 51.40 -87.09 -28.39
CA GLY A 265 52.79 -87.53 -28.32
C GLY A 265 53.68 -86.35 -28.70
N LEU A 266 54.80 -86.23 -27.98
CA LEU A 266 55.91 -85.26 -28.09
C LEU A 266 55.69 -83.90 -27.43
#